data_AF-A0A928MP54-F1
#
_entry.id   AF-A0A928MP54-F1
#
_cell.length_a   1.000
_cell.length_b   1.000
_cell.length_c   1.000
_cell.angle_alpha   90.00
_cell.angle_beta   90.00
_cell.angle_gamma   90.00
#
_symmetry.space_group_name_H-M   'P 1'
#
loop_
_entity.id
_entity.type
_entity.pdbx_description
1 polymer ?
#
loop_
_entity_poly.entity_id
_entity_poly.type
_entity_poly.pdbx_seq_one_letter_code
_entity_poly.pdbx_strand_id
1 'polypeptide(L)'
;MELIQEYLSLVTDVVFPKEFSEKAYFADFSKEHNRKVTRMRKIAAEIEQKYPELKSEFCKMLSHENAGVRIWVAHHVLEVMNCDKSYRKAALKEIRNQARTDKTANGFGEKVWLKEWYKSHPKDRWI
;
A
#
# COMPACT_ATOMS: atom_id res chain seq x y z
N MET A 1 3.93 6.05 -17.44
CA MET A 1 2.96 7.06 -16.98
C MET A 1 1.56 6.48 -16.75
N GLU A 2 0.95 5.78 -17.71
CA GLU A 2 -0.41 5.24 -17.56
C GLU A 2 -0.60 4.35 -16.32
N LEU A 3 0.37 3.48 -16.02
CA LEU A 3 0.31 2.59 -14.84
C LEU A 3 0.33 3.35 -13.49
N ILE A 4 1.16 4.40 -13.37
CA ILE A 4 1.23 5.22 -12.15
C ILE A 4 -0.09 5.98 -11.96
N GLN A 5 -0.64 6.53 -13.05
CA GLN A 5 -1.91 7.25 -13.03
C GLN A 5 -3.08 6.30 -12.71
N GLU A 6 -3.12 5.12 -13.31
CA GLU A 6 -4.11 4.08 -13.00
C GLU A 6 -4.03 3.69 -11.52
N TYR A 7 -2.81 3.43 -11.02
CA TYR A 7 -2.59 3.10 -9.62
C TYR A 7 -3.10 4.22 -8.69
N LEU A 8 -2.76 5.48 -8.99
CA LEU A 8 -3.20 6.64 -8.21
C LEU A 8 -4.71 6.81 -8.20
N SER A 9 -5.37 6.56 -9.34
CA SER A 9 -6.84 6.56 -9.43
C SER A 9 -7.44 5.48 -8.53
N LEU A 10 -6.94 4.24 -8.62
CA LEU A 10 -7.44 3.11 -7.85
C LEU A 10 -7.23 3.27 -6.34
N VAL A 11 -6.04 3.70 -5.91
CA VAL A 11 -5.77 3.92 -4.49
C VAL A 11 -6.59 5.07 -3.93
N THR A 12 -6.86 6.12 -4.71
CA THR A 12 -7.71 7.23 -4.29
C THR A 12 -9.15 6.76 -4.08
N ASP A 13 -9.67 5.94 -4.99
CA ASP A 13 -10.99 5.32 -4.85
C ASP A 13 -11.10 4.37 -3.64
N VAL A 14 -10.02 3.65 -3.33
CA VAL A 14 -9.95 2.72 -2.18
C VAL A 14 -9.88 3.48 -0.86
N VAL A 15 -9.10 4.58 -0.80
CA VAL A 15 -8.92 5.39 0.40
C VAL A 15 -10.12 6.32 0.64
N PHE A 16 -10.75 6.82 -0.42
CA PHE A 16 -11.91 7.71 -0.38
C PHE A 16 -13.02 7.19 -1.30
N PRO A 17 -13.78 6.18 -0.86
CA PRO A 17 -14.88 5.69 -1.65
C PRO A 17 -15.94 6.80 -1.75
N LYS A 18 -16.27 7.20 -2.99
CA LYS A 18 -17.27 8.25 -3.30
C LYS A 18 -18.67 7.92 -2.77
N GLU A 19 -18.95 6.64 -2.49
CA GLU A 19 -20.22 6.16 -1.94
C GLU A 19 -20.02 5.64 -0.51
N PHE A 20 -19.83 6.55 0.45
CA PHE A 20 -19.91 6.21 1.88
C PHE A 20 -21.37 6.31 2.36
N SER A 21 -22.31 5.66 1.66
CA SER A 21 -23.72 5.62 2.05
C SER A 21 -24.12 4.18 2.36
N GLU A 22 -24.08 3.76 3.63
CA GLU A 22 -24.65 2.49 4.17
C GLU A 22 -24.24 1.16 3.50
N LYS A 23 -23.47 1.20 2.40
CA LYS A 23 -23.24 0.08 1.48
C LYS A 23 -22.01 -0.76 1.79
N ALA A 24 -21.23 -0.38 2.81
CA ALA A 24 -20.05 -1.14 3.26
C ALA A 24 -20.39 -2.59 3.70
N TYR A 25 -21.67 -2.90 3.89
CA TYR A 25 -22.18 -4.23 4.21
C TYR A 25 -22.62 -5.07 3.00
N PHE A 26 -22.60 -4.53 1.77
CA PHE A 26 -22.98 -5.31 0.59
C PHE A 26 -21.79 -6.04 -0.02
N ALA A 27 -21.99 -7.33 -0.31
CA ALA A 27 -20.98 -8.21 -0.89
C ALA A 27 -20.34 -7.64 -2.17
N ASP A 28 -21.09 -6.85 -2.96
CA ASP A 28 -20.60 -6.29 -4.20
C ASP A 28 -19.62 -5.12 -4.01
N PHE A 29 -19.77 -4.35 -2.94
CA PHE A 29 -18.78 -3.33 -2.56
C PHE A 29 -17.44 -3.99 -2.21
N SER A 30 -17.47 -5.04 -1.37
CA SER A 30 -16.26 -5.78 -0.99
C SER A 30 -15.59 -6.46 -2.18
N LYS A 31 -16.36 -6.99 -3.14
CA LYS A 31 -15.81 -7.56 -4.39
C LYS A 31 -15.09 -6.50 -5.22
N GLU A 32 -15.71 -5.33 -5.41
CA GLU A 32 -15.13 -4.26 -6.21
C GLU A 32 -13.89 -3.67 -5.53
N HIS A 33 -13.94 -3.45 -4.21
CA HIS A 33 -12.78 -3.07 -3.42
C HIS A 33 -11.62 -4.06 -3.60
N ASN A 34 -11.88 -5.35 -3.44
CA ASN A 34 -10.87 -6.40 -3.61
C ASN A 34 -10.32 -6.46 -5.04
N ARG A 35 -11.13 -6.19 -6.06
CA ARG A 35 -10.68 -6.06 -7.45
C ARG A 35 -9.70 -4.91 -7.62
N LYS A 36 -10.01 -3.74 -7.08
CA LYS A 36 -9.13 -2.55 -7.12
C LYS A 36 -7.80 -2.83 -6.42
N VAL A 37 -7.84 -3.37 -5.20
CA VAL A 37 -6.64 -3.75 -4.44
C VAL A 37 -5.81 -4.78 -5.20
N THR A 38 -6.44 -5.79 -5.79
CA THR A 38 -5.75 -6.79 -6.61
C THR A 38 -5.09 -6.16 -7.83
N ARG A 39 -5.76 -5.22 -8.51
CA ARG A 39 -5.18 -4.50 -9.66
C ARG A 39 -4.01 -3.61 -9.22
N MET A 40 -4.12 -2.91 -8.10
CA MET A 40 -3.03 -2.10 -7.54
C MET A 40 -1.77 -2.94 -7.30
N ARG A 41 -1.91 -4.12 -6.68
CA ARG A 41 -0.79 -5.05 -6.47
C ARG A 41 -0.19 -5.53 -7.80
N LYS A 42 -1.03 -5.84 -8.78
CA LYS A 42 -0.57 -6.25 -10.12
C LYS A 42 0.19 -5.14 -10.83
N ILE A 43 -0.27 -3.89 -10.75
CA ILE A 43 0.44 -2.74 -11.31
C ILE A 43 1.83 -2.60 -10.69
N ALA A 44 1.94 -2.67 -9.35
CA ALA A 44 3.25 -2.58 -8.69
C ALA A 44 4.19 -3.71 -9.11
N ALA A 45 3.68 -4.93 -9.26
CA ALA A 45 4.45 -6.06 -9.77
C ALA A 45 4.83 -5.91 -11.26
N GLU A 46 3.93 -5.37 -12.09
CA GLU A 46 4.20 -5.06 -13.50
C GLU A 46 5.30 -4.00 -13.64
N ILE A 47 5.27 -2.96 -12.80
CA ILE A 47 6.33 -1.95 -12.72
C ILE A 47 7.67 -2.60 -12.39
N GLU A 48 7.72 -3.44 -11.35
CA GLU A 48 8.95 -4.13 -10.95
C GLU A 48 9.53 -5.00 -12.08
N GLN A 49 8.66 -5.73 -12.79
CA GLN A 49 9.10 -6.76 -13.74
C GLN A 49 9.36 -6.21 -15.14
N LYS A 50 8.61 -5.20 -15.58
CA LYS A 50 8.56 -4.78 -16.99
C LYS A 50 8.91 -3.32 -17.21
N TYR A 51 8.79 -2.47 -16.19
CA TYR A 51 8.95 -1.03 -16.33
C TYR A 51 9.86 -0.45 -15.23
N PRO A 52 11.13 -0.90 -15.15
CA PRO A 52 12.08 -0.45 -14.12
C PRO A 52 12.27 1.07 -14.09
N GLU A 53 12.07 1.76 -15.22
CA GLU A 53 12.08 3.21 -15.32
C GLU A 53 10.99 3.90 -14.49
N LEU A 54 9.85 3.23 -14.26
CA LEU A 54 8.74 3.75 -13.44
C LEU A 54 8.91 3.47 -11.95
N LYS A 55 9.87 2.61 -11.57
CA LYS A 55 10.06 2.17 -10.17
C LYS A 55 10.38 3.33 -9.23
N SER A 56 11.29 4.21 -9.63
CA SER A 56 11.66 5.39 -8.84
C SER A 56 10.47 6.33 -8.65
N GLU A 57 9.68 6.54 -9.71
CA GLU A 57 8.46 7.35 -9.67
C GLU A 57 7.40 6.74 -8.73
N PHE A 58 7.18 5.42 -8.82
CA PHE A 58 6.29 4.71 -7.90
C PHE A 58 6.72 4.88 -6.44
N CYS A 59 8.01 4.70 -6.16
CA CYS A 59 8.54 4.83 -4.79
C CYS A 59 8.44 6.26 -4.24
N LYS A 60 8.50 7.29 -5.09
CA LYS A 60 8.28 8.68 -4.67
C LYS A 60 6.88 8.91 -4.10
N MET A 61 5.90 8.07 -4.43
CA MET A 61 4.56 8.14 -3.84
C MET A 61 4.54 7.79 -2.33
N LEU A 62 5.64 7.27 -1.76
CA LEU A 62 5.82 7.21 -0.30
C LEU A 62 5.86 8.60 0.36
N SER A 63 6.00 9.67 -0.42
CA SER A 63 5.92 11.07 0.05
C SER A 63 4.60 11.74 -0.33
N HIS A 64 3.59 10.98 -0.77
CA HIS A 64 2.27 11.53 -1.12
C HIS A 64 1.63 12.18 0.11
N GLU A 65 0.89 13.29 -0.06
CA GLU A 65 0.28 14.05 1.05
C GLU A 65 -0.71 13.20 1.87
N ASN A 66 -1.44 12.32 1.18
CA ASN A 66 -2.42 11.43 1.80
C ASN A 66 -1.78 10.19 2.45
N ALA A 67 -2.04 9.99 3.75
CA ALA A 67 -1.51 8.85 4.50
C ALA A 67 -2.02 7.48 4.04
N GLY A 68 -3.29 7.37 3.61
CA GLY A 68 -3.84 6.13 3.09
C GLY A 68 -3.15 5.70 1.79
N VAL A 69 -2.86 6.66 0.90
CA VAL A 69 -2.06 6.40 -0.32
C VAL A 69 -0.67 5.89 0.05
N ARG A 70 0.01 6.56 0.99
CA ARG A 70 1.35 6.15 1.44
C ARG A 70 1.38 4.73 1.98
N ILE A 71 0.35 4.30 2.71
CA ILE A 71 0.25 2.96 3.30
C ILE A 71 0.11 1.88 2.23
N TRP A 72 -0.77 2.07 1.24
CA TRP A 72 -0.88 1.13 0.13
C TRP A 72 0.41 1.04 -0.69
N VAL A 73 1.06 2.17 -0.96
CA VAL A 73 2.37 2.20 -1.62
C VAL A 73 3.41 1.46 -0.77
N ALA A 74 3.43 1.67 0.54
CA ALA A 74 4.35 1.00 1.45
C ALA A 74 4.22 -0.52 1.41
N HIS A 75 2.99 -1.05 1.49
CA HIS A 75 2.74 -2.49 1.37
C HIS A 75 3.25 -3.03 0.04
N HIS A 76 2.94 -2.38 -1.09
CA HIS A 76 3.40 -2.88 -2.39
C HIS A 76 4.91 -2.76 -2.59
N VAL A 77 5.55 -1.70 -2.10
CA VAL A 77 7.02 -1.59 -2.11
C VAL A 77 7.67 -2.73 -1.34
N LEU A 78 7.07 -3.18 -0.24
CA LEU A 78 7.63 -4.28 0.56
C LEU A 78 7.32 -5.65 -0.05
N GLU A 79 6.09 -5.87 -0.49
CA GLU A 79 5.60 -7.20 -0.86
C GLU A 79 5.94 -7.62 -2.29
N VAL A 80 6.07 -6.69 -3.23
CA VAL A 80 6.20 -7.03 -4.66
C VAL A 80 7.30 -6.28 -5.40
N MET A 81 8.05 -5.39 -4.75
CA MET A 81 9.12 -4.63 -5.38
C MET A 81 10.47 -4.84 -4.68
N ASN A 82 11.56 -4.86 -5.45
CA ASN A 82 12.92 -4.96 -4.92
C ASN A 82 13.57 -3.57 -4.82
N CYS A 83 13.05 -2.71 -3.94
CA CYS A 83 13.51 -1.32 -3.83
C CYS A 83 14.72 -1.19 -2.89
N ASP A 84 15.50 -0.13 -3.11
CA ASP A 84 16.64 0.21 -2.27
C ASP A 84 16.26 0.36 -0.79
N LYS A 85 17.26 0.19 0.08
CA LYS A 85 17.10 0.23 1.53
C LYS A 85 16.42 1.51 2.03
N SER A 86 16.62 2.64 1.35
CA SER A 86 15.97 3.92 1.66
C SER A 86 14.45 3.84 1.51
N TYR A 87 13.94 3.33 0.38
CA TYR A 87 12.52 3.16 0.14
C TYR A 87 11.91 2.09 1.04
N ARG A 88 12.63 0.98 1.27
CA ARG A 88 12.21 -0.05 2.23
C ARG A 88 12.02 0.52 3.64
N LYS A 89 12.96 1.34 4.11
CA LYS A 89 12.88 2.02 5.40
C LYS A 89 11.72 3.03 5.44
N ALA A 90 11.51 3.78 4.37
CA ALA A 90 10.39 4.71 4.28
C ALA A 90 9.03 4.00 4.33
N ALA A 91 8.87 2.88 3.59
CA ALA A 91 7.67 2.06 3.62
C ALA A 91 7.36 1.52 5.03
N LEU A 92 8.35 0.92 5.69
CA LEU A 92 8.20 0.42 7.07
C LEU A 92 7.88 1.54 8.06
N LYS A 93 8.43 2.74 7.88
CA LYS A 93 8.12 3.89 8.72
C LYS A 93 6.64 4.25 8.64
N GLU A 94 6.05 4.27 7.45
CA GLU A 94 4.62 4.59 7.27
C GLU A 94 3.73 3.54 7.95
N ILE A 95 3.99 2.25 7.70
CA ILE A 95 3.21 1.15 8.30
C ILE A 95 3.31 1.17 9.84
N ARG A 96 4.53 1.35 10.39
CA ARG A 96 4.72 1.50 11.84
C ARG A 96 4.00 2.72 12.40
N ASN A 97 4.01 3.84 11.67
CA ASN A 97 3.33 5.04 12.11
C ASN A 97 1.82 4.79 12.20
N GLN A 98 1.19 4.21 11.18
CA GLN A 98 -0.22 3.86 11.24
C GLN A 98 -0.52 2.86 12.36
N ALA A 99 0.26 1.79 12.48
CA ALA A 99 0.12 0.82 13.56
C ALA A 99 0.16 1.48 14.96
N ARG A 100 0.91 2.57 15.12
CA ARG A 100 1.04 3.29 16.39
C ARG A 100 -0.07 4.32 16.62
N THR A 101 -0.46 5.05 15.59
CA THR A 101 -1.33 6.23 15.73
C THR A 101 -2.80 5.94 15.45
N ASP A 102 -3.10 4.96 14.61
CA ASP A 102 -4.47 4.58 14.27
C ASP A 102 -5.05 3.63 15.33
N LYS A 103 -6.13 4.05 15.97
CA LYS A 103 -6.81 3.29 17.05
C LYS A 103 -7.98 2.44 16.52
N THR A 104 -8.21 2.43 15.22
CA THR A 104 -9.27 1.64 14.58
C THR A 104 -8.81 0.22 14.26
N ALA A 105 -9.68 -0.57 13.61
CA ALA A 105 -9.34 -1.89 13.11
C ALA A 105 -8.15 -1.87 12.13
N ASN A 106 -7.96 -0.79 11.37
CA ASN A 106 -6.84 -0.67 10.43
C ASN A 106 -5.50 -0.65 11.18
N GLY A 107 -5.37 0.21 12.21
CA GLY A 107 -4.16 0.24 13.04
C GLY A 107 -3.85 -1.08 13.75
N PHE A 108 -4.90 -1.82 14.17
CA PHE A 108 -4.71 -3.18 14.67
C PHE A 108 -4.21 -4.14 13.58
N GLY A 109 -4.81 -4.09 12.39
CA GLY A 109 -4.37 -4.86 11.22
C GLY A 109 -2.88 -4.65 10.91
N GLU A 110 -2.41 -3.41 10.94
CA GLU A 110 -0.99 -3.10 10.69
C GLU A 110 -0.05 -3.67 11.76
N LYS A 111 -0.47 -3.74 13.03
CA LYS A 111 0.32 -4.41 14.08
C LYS A 111 0.47 -5.90 13.81
N VAL A 112 -0.62 -6.55 13.38
CA VAL A 112 -0.61 -7.97 13.01
C VAL A 112 0.26 -8.19 11.78
N TRP A 113 0.12 -7.36 10.74
CA TRP A 113 0.92 -7.44 9.53
C TRP A 113 2.42 -7.28 9.84
N LEU A 114 2.83 -6.28 10.63
CA LEU A 114 4.23 -6.09 11.02
C LEU A 114 4.79 -7.29 11.78
N LYS A 115 4.00 -7.90 12.67
CA LYS A 115 4.41 -9.08 13.42
C LYS A 115 4.71 -10.25 12.47
N GLU A 116 3.86 -10.50 11.48
CA GLU A 116 4.09 -11.56 10.49
C GLU A 116 5.22 -11.20 9.53
N TRP A 117 5.31 -9.94 9.10
CA TRP A 117 6.40 -9.44 8.25
C TRP A 117 7.76 -9.67 8.89
N TYR A 118 7.93 -9.38 10.19
CA TYR A 118 9.20 -9.57 10.87
C TYR A 118 9.57 -11.02 11.15
N LYS A 119 8.62 -11.96 11.09
CA LYS A 119 8.96 -13.39 11.13
C LYS A 119 9.68 -13.82 9.86
N SER A 120 9.23 -13.34 8.69
CA SER A 120 9.85 -13.65 7.39
C SER A 120 11.02 -12.72 7.04
N HIS A 121 11.03 -11.50 7.59
CA HIS A 121 12.05 -10.47 7.33
C HIS A 121 12.64 -9.91 8.64
N PRO A 122 13.35 -10.72 9.44
CA PRO A 122 13.82 -10.31 10.76
C PRO A 122 14.77 -9.10 10.73
N LYS A 123 15.52 -8.91 9.63
CA LYS A 123 16.43 -7.75 9.45
C LYS A 123 15.67 -6.41 9.40
N ASP A 124 14.42 -6.42 8.97
CA ASP A 124 13.60 -5.22 8.83
C ASP A 124 13.10 -4.68 10.17
N ARG A 125 13.21 -5.46 11.24
CA ARG A 125 12.80 -5.01 12.57
C ARG A 125 13.63 -3.81 13.05
N TRP A 126 14.85 -3.66 12.52
CA TRP A 126 15.87 -2.74 13.03
C TRP A 126 16.22 -1.60 12.06
N ILE A 127 15.58 -1.55 10.88
CA ILE A 127 15.79 -0.47 9.89
C ILE A 127 14.73 0.62 10.03
#